data_AF-A0A2G4DQB0-F1
#
_entry.id   AF-A0A2G4DQB0-F1
#
_cell.length_a   1.000
_cell.length_b   1.000
_cell.length_c   1.000
_cell.angle_alpha   90.00
_cell.angle_beta   90.00
_cell.angle_gamma   90.00
#
_symmetry.space_group_name_H-M   'P 1'
#
loop_
_entity.id
_entity.type
_entity.pdbx_description
1 polymer ?
#
loop_
_entity_poly.entity_id
_entity_poly.type
_entity_poly.pdbx_seq_one_letter_code
_entity_poly.pdbx_strand_id
1 'polypeptide(L)'
;MISLVENLARRRHSNRELLNAISVLSDRGYNCKQIADKTALDPTYIGGVLMLLRQGEDRLILGVEKGWLPMTIAIEISRASDADVQLSLTDAYEAGTLRGEQMISVRRLIDKRRSLGKTFKVSVARAQQPTTAHSLLSTYQNEVRRQQHMIKRANVSEHRLLFITSALRNLFKDSHFCTLLRAEGIQDVPTPLSDKIHGEA
;
A
#
# COMPACT_ATOMS: atom_id res chain seq x y z
N MET A 1 2.46 7.83 28.76
CA MET A 1 3.58 7.28 27.96
C MET A 1 3.02 6.24 27.02
N ILE A 2 3.01 6.53 25.71
CA ILE A 2 2.49 5.60 24.70
C ILE A 2 3.66 4.67 24.33
N SER A 3 3.47 3.37 24.57
CA SER A 3 4.48 2.34 24.38
C SER A 3 4.75 2.11 22.89
N LEU A 4 6.01 1.82 22.54
CA LEU A 4 6.47 1.41 21.21
C LEU A 4 5.63 0.23 20.65
N VAL A 5 5.09 -0.59 21.55
CA VAL A 5 4.23 -1.74 21.26
C VAL A 5 2.85 -1.31 20.74
N GLU A 6 2.33 -0.17 21.19
CA GLU A 6 1.01 0.36 20.80
C GLU A 6 1.02 0.99 19.40
N ASN A 7 2.21 1.36 18.92
CA ASN A 7 2.44 1.85 17.56
C ASN A 7 2.57 0.68 16.56
N LEU A 8 2.88 -0.53 17.03
CA LEU A 8 3.05 -1.73 16.21
C LEU A 8 1.71 -2.26 15.63
N ALA A 9 0.59 -2.02 16.33
CA ALA A 9 -0.68 -2.68 16.01
C ALA A 9 -1.68 -1.84 15.19
N ARG A 10 -1.45 -0.53 14.98
CA ARG A 10 -2.58 0.36 14.68
C ARG A 10 -2.98 0.45 13.21
N ARG A 11 -2.06 0.34 12.25
CA ARG A 11 -2.33 0.44 10.79
C ARG A 11 -1.12 -0.17 10.07
N ARG A 12 -1.30 -1.14 9.16
CA ARG A 12 -0.22 -1.76 8.32
C ARG A 12 0.97 -0.79 8.21
N HIS A 13 2.10 -1.10 8.85
CA HIS A 13 3.28 -0.24 8.78
C HIS A 13 3.46 0.27 7.37
N SER A 14 3.67 1.58 7.20
CA SER A 14 4.13 2.06 5.90
C SER A 14 5.38 1.26 5.58
N ASN A 15 5.46 0.59 4.43
CA ASN A 15 6.57 -0.33 4.14
C ASN A 15 7.95 0.35 4.34
N ARG A 16 8.00 1.67 4.21
CA ARG A 16 9.15 2.53 4.57
C ARG A 16 9.59 2.44 6.04
N GLU A 17 8.66 2.36 6.98
CA GLU A 17 8.95 2.19 8.42
C GLU A 17 9.55 0.81 8.69
N LEU A 18 9.05 -0.22 7.99
CA LEU A 18 9.59 -1.58 8.06
C LEU A 18 11.03 -1.64 7.53
N LEU A 19 11.29 -1.05 6.36
CA LEU A 19 12.66 -0.93 5.82
C LEU A 19 13.60 -0.17 6.77
N ASN A 20 13.11 0.93 7.35
CA ASN A 20 13.89 1.70 8.31
C ASN A 20 14.21 0.87 9.56
N ALA A 21 13.22 0.13 10.10
CA ALA A 21 13.43 -0.77 11.23
C ALA A 21 14.47 -1.87 10.92
N ILE A 22 14.41 -2.48 9.72
CA ILE A 22 15.40 -3.46 9.26
C ILE A 22 16.81 -2.84 9.17
N SER A 23 16.93 -1.63 8.59
CA SER A 23 18.21 -0.89 8.52
C SER A 23 18.78 -0.62 9.90
N VAL A 24 17.98 -0.02 10.80
CA VAL A 24 18.41 0.31 12.16
C VAL A 24 18.84 -0.93 12.94
N LEU A 25 18.16 -2.06 12.78
CA LEU A 25 18.56 -3.30 13.44
C LEU A 25 19.87 -3.86 12.84
N SER A 26 20.06 -3.80 11.52
CA SER A 26 21.33 -4.17 10.89
C SER A 26 22.47 -3.28 11.37
N ASP A 27 22.26 -1.96 11.46
CA ASP A 27 23.26 -0.99 11.90
C ASP A 27 23.65 -1.20 13.37
N ARG A 28 22.74 -1.75 14.18
CA ARG A 28 23.01 -2.19 15.56
C ARG A 28 23.74 -3.52 15.66
N GLY A 29 24.09 -4.14 14.53
CA GLY A 29 24.87 -5.39 14.49
C GLY A 29 24.04 -6.66 14.60
N TYR A 30 22.71 -6.60 14.53
CA TYR A 30 21.87 -7.80 14.53
C TYR A 30 22.02 -8.56 13.20
N ASN A 31 22.10 -9.89 13.27
CA ASN A 31 22.13 -10.75 12.09
C ASN A 31 20.71 -10.98 11.50
N CYS A 32 20.61 -11.49 10.27
CA CYS A 32 19.31 -11.66 9.60
C CYS A 32 18.31 -12.52 10.38
N LYS A 33 18.78 -13.55 11.11
CA LYS A 33 17.90 -14.40 11.95
C LYS A 33 17.35 -13.62 13.15
N GLN A 34 18.21 -12.87 13.83
CA GLN A 34 17.79 -12.02 14.95
C GLN A 34 16.83 -10.90 14.52
N ILE A 35 17.02 -10.34 13.31
CA ILE A 35 16.11 -9.35 12.74
C ILE A 35 14.78 -10.01 12.37
N ALA A 36 14.79 -11.23 11.83
CA ALA A 36 13.60 -12.02 11.51
C ALA A 36 12.76 -12.27 12.76
N ASP A 37 13.40 -12.72 13.84
CA ASP A 37 12.73 -12.97 15.11
C ASP A 37 12.10 -11.70 15.70
N LYS A 38 12.73 -10.53 15.48
CA LYS A 38 12.25 -9.23 15.99
C LYS A 38 11.17 -8.58 15.13
N THR A 39 11.16 -8.86 13.83
CA THR A 39 10.22 -8.25 12.87
C THR A 39 9.12 -9.20 12.39
N ALA A 40 9.19 -10.48 12.79
CA ALA A 40 8.32 -11.56 12.34
C ALA A 40 8.28 -11.71 10.80
N LEU A 41 9.45 -11.52 10.16
CA LEU A 41 9.64 -11.68 8.72
C LEU A 41 10.55 -12.87 8.42
N ASP A 42 10.51 -13.34 7.18
CA ASP A 42 11.40 -14.40 6.73
C ASP A 42 12.88 -13.92 6.68
N PRO A 43 13.85 -14.71 7.20
CA PRO A 43 15.28 -14.36 7.17
C PRO A 43 15.83 -14.13 5.75
N THR A 44 15.32 -14.86 4.75
CA THR A 44 15.72 -14.74 3.34
C THR A 44 15.23 -13.42 2.77
N TYR A 45 13.99 -13.04 3.09
CA TYR A 45 13.44 -11.73 2.73
C TYR A 45 14.28 -10.59 3.32
N ILE A 46 14.62 -10.66 4.61
CA ILE A 46 15.49 -9.66 5.26
C ILE A 46 16.86 -9.59 4.59
N GLY A 47 17.47 -10.73 4.29
CA GLY A 47 18.74 -10.78 3.56
C GLY A 47 18.68 -10.08 2.21
N GLY A 48 17.62 -10.35 1.44
CA GLY A 48 17.38 -9.69 0.15
C GLY A 48 17.19 -8.18 0.27
N VAL A 49 16.38 -7.73 1.23
CA VAL A 49 16.17 -6.30 1.52
C VAL A 49 17.47 -5.61 1.90
N LEU A 50 18.24 -6.18 2.83
CA LEU A 50 19.53 -5.62 3.26
C LEU A 50 20.53 -5.53 2.11
N MET A 51 20.56 -6.54 1.23
CA MET A 51 21.41 -6.52 0.05
C MET A 51 21.04 -5.37 -0.90
N LEU A 52 19.75 -5.23 -1.21
CA LEU A 52 19.26 -4.17 -2.09
C LEU A 52 19.51 -2.77 -1.48
N LEU A 53 19.33 -2.62 -0.16
CA LEU A 53 19.62 -1.37 0.55
C LEU A 53 21.10 -1.00 0.47
N ARG A 54 22.01 -1.96 0.68
CA ARG A 54 23.46 -1.75 0.55
C ARG A 54 23.88 -1.33 -0.86
N GLN A 55 23.13 -1.74 -1.88
CA GLN A 55 23.35 -1.37 -3.28
C GLN A 55 22.62 -0.08 -3.70
N GLY A 56 21.86 0.56 -2.79
CA GLY A 56 21.10 1.78 -3.05
C GLY A 56 19.90 1.56 -4.00
N GLU A 57 19.31 0.37 -4.01
CA GLU A 57 18.29 -0.04 -4.98
C GLU A 57 16.86 0.24 -4.52
N ASP A 58 16.56 1.48 -4.13
CA ASP A 58 15.24 1.84 -3.59
C ASP A 58 14.09 1.53 -4.55
N ARG A 59 14.31 1.70 -5.87
CA ARG A 59 13.29 1.41 -6.89
C ARG A 59 12.92 -0.06 -6.92
N LEU A 60 13.92 -0.95 -6.89
CA LEU A 60 13.68 -2.40 -6.90
C LEU A 60 12.96 -2.82 -5.61
N ILE A 61 13.38 -2.29 -4.47
CA ILE A 61 12.71 -2.52 -3.19
C ILE A 61 11.23 -2.12 -3.26
N LEU A 62 10.91 -0.95 -3.83
CA LEU A 62 9.52 -0.52 -4.00
C LEU A 62 8.70 -1.48 -4.90
N GLY A 63 9.32 -2.06 -5.94
CA GLY A 63 8.67 -3.06 -6.77
C GLY A 63 8.32 -4.33 -5.99
N VAL A 64 9.27 -4.80 -5.18
CA VAL A 64 9.12 -5.98 -4.31
C VAL A 64 8.04 -5.74 -3.26
N GLU A 65 8.06 -4.58 -2.62
CA GLU A 65 7.07 -4.18 -1.61
C GLU A 65 5.63 -4.12 -2.15
N LYS A 66 5.47 -3.73 -3.42
CA LYS A 66 4.16 -3.69 -4.06
C LYS A 66 3.71 -5.08 -4.54
N GLY A 67 4.54 -6.11 -4.41
CA GLY A 67 4.22 -7.50 -4.69
C GLY A 67 4.19 -7.88 -6.17
N TRP A 68 4.53 -6.97 -7.09
CA TRP A 68 4.55 -7.28 -8.53
C TRP A 68 5.95 -7.60 -9.08
N LEU A 69 7.01 -7.34 -8.31
CA LEU A 69 8.38 -7.74 -8.64
C LEU A 69 8.84 -8.81 -7.62
N PRO A 70 9.14 -10.05 -8.05
CA PRO A 70 9.70 -11.05 -7.15
C PRO A 70 11.07 -10.65 -6.59
N MET A 71 11.33 -10.98 -5.32
CA MET A 71 12.61 -10.66 -4.65
C MET A 71 13.82 -11.24 -5.39
N THR A 72 13.74 -12.50 -5.85
CA THR A 72 14.82 -13.17 -6.59
C THR A 72 15.22 -12.37 -7.83
N ILE A 73 14.24 -11.91 -8.60
CA ILE A 73 14.47 -11.12 -9.81
C ILE A 73 15.04 -9.74 -9.46
N ALA A 74 14.57 -9.11 -8.38
CA ALA A 74 15.15 -7.85 -7.91
C ALA A 74 16.65 -7.99 -7.58
N ILE A 75 17.04 -9.10 -6.92
CA ILE A 75 18.44 -9.42 -6.58
C ILE A 75 19.28 -9.72 -7.82
N GLU A 76 18.71 -10.36 -8.85
CA GLU A 76 19.38 -10.59 -10.13
C GLU A 76 19.63 -9.28 -10.88
N ILE A 77 18.59 -8.46 -11.05
CA ILE A 77 18.68 -7.14 -11.71
C ILE A 77 19.67 -6.21 -10.99
N SER A 78 19.76 -6.29 -9.66
CA SER A 78 20.65 -5.43 -8.89
C SER A 78 22.14 -5.79 -9.07
N ARG A 79 22.44 -7.06 -9.40
CA ARG A 79 23.79 -7.59 -9.66
C ARG A 79 24.19 -7.51 -11.14
N ALA A 80 23.23 -7.50 -12.04
CA ALA A 80 23.44 -7.49 -13.48
C ALA A 80 23.94 -6.14 -14.02
N SER A 81 24.81 -6.19 -15.05
CA SER A 81 25.13 -5.02 -15.88
C SER A 81 23.95 -4.67 -16.81
N ASP A 82 23.95 -3.49 -17.44
CA ASP A 82 22.87 -3.08 -18.35
C ASP A 82 22.60 -4.12 -19.47
N ALA A 83 23.64 -4.79 -19.97
CA ALA A 83 23.51 -5.86 -20.98
C ALA A 83 22.94 -7.15 -20.37
N ASP A 84 23.38 -7.50 -19.17
CA ASP A 84 22.96 -8.73 -18.48
C ASP A 84 21.53 -8.61 -17.92
N VAL A 85 21.04 -7.40 -17.67
CA VAL A 85 19.65 -7.15 -17.22
C VAL A 85 18.66 -7.61 -18.29
N GLN A 86 18.95 -7.35 -19.57
CA GLN A 86 18.07 -7.76 -20.66
C GLN A 86 18.01 -9.28 -20.78
N LEU A 87 19.14 -9.96 -20.57
CA LEU A 87 19.23 -11.42 -20.54
C LEU A 87 18.46 -12.01 -19.35
N SER A 88 18.63 -11.44 -18.16
CA SER A 88 17.87 -11.86 -16.96
C SER A 88 16.36 -11.70 -17.15
N LEU A 89 15.90 -10.67 -17.87
CA LEU A 89 14.48 -10.53 -18.22
C LEU A 89 13.98 -11.59 -19.21
N THR A 90 14.79 -11.96 -20.21
CA THR A 90 14.41 -13.02 -21.15
C THR A 90 14.32 -14.37 -20.43
N ASP A 91 15.29 -14.66 -19.56
CA ASP A 91 15.29 -15.91 -18.78
C ASP A 91 14.09 -15.95 -17.83
N ALA A 92 13.77 -14.82 -17.19
CA ALA A 92 12.59 -14.70 -16.31
C ALA A 92 11.26 -14.88 -17.07
N TYR A 93 11.20 -14.46 -18.33
CA TYR A 93 10.05 -14.66 -19.22
C TYR A 93 9.88 -16.14 -19.58
N GLU A 94 10.97 -16.78 -20.01
CA GLU A 94 11.00 -18.18 -20.44
C GLU A 94 10.67 -19.11 -19.26
N ALA A 95 11.25 -18.86 -18.08
CA ALA A 95 10.92 -19.55 -16.84
C ALA A 95 9.48 -19.26 -16.34
N GLY A 96 8.80 -18.26 -16.91
CA GLY A 96 7.43 -17.89 -16.56
C GLY A 96 7.27 -17.13 -15.25
N THR A 97 8.37 -16.72 -14.62
CA THR A 97 8.38 -15.94 -13.37
C THR A 97 7.87 -14.51 -13.58
N LEU A 98 8.03 -13.96 -14.79
CA LEU A 98 7.47 -12.68 -15.20
C LEU A 98 6.66 -12.82 -16.49
N ARG A 99 5.36 -12.50 -16.47
CA ARG A 99 4.49 -12.57 -17.66
C ARG A 99 3.54 -11.37 -17.74
N GLY A 100 3.12 -11.03 -18.96
CA GLY A 100 2.12 -9.99 -19.25
C GLY A 100 2.46 -8.63 -18.64
N GLU A 101 1.53 -8.08 -17.86
CA GLU A 101 1.64 -6.76 -17.20
C GLU A 101 2.84 -6.63 -16.25
N GLN A 102 3.27 -7.73 -15.62
CA GLN A 102 4.43 -7.71 -14.73
C GLN A 102 5.71 -7.43 -15.51
N MET A 103 5.89 -8.09 -16.66
CA MET A 103 7.04 -7.85 -17.55
C MET A 103 7.11 -6.38 -18.00
N ILE A 104 5.97 -5.81 -18.40
CA ILE A 104 5.87 -4.40 -18.80
C ILE A 104 6.26 -3.48 -17.64
N SER A 105 5.81 -3.80 -16.43
CA SER A 105 6.10 -3.03 -15.22
C SER A 105 7.59 -3.08 -14.85
N VAL A 106 8.21 -4.26 -14.93
CA VAL A 106 9.65 -4.44 -14.67
C VAL A 106 10.49 -3.70 -15.71
N ARG A 107 10.14 -3.78 -17.00
CA ARG A 107 10.84 -3.05 -18.07
C ARG A 107 10.79 -1.53 -17.85
N ARG A 108 9.60 -0.99 -17.57
CA ARG A 108 9.44 0.44 -17.22
C ARG A 108 10.25 0.83 -15.99
N LEU A 109 10.37 -0.06 -15.01
CA LEU A 109 11.18 0.20 -13.82
C LEU A 109 12.67 0.25 -14.15
N ILE A 110 13.16 -0.67 -14.98
CA ILE A 110 14.55 -0.69 -15.44
C ILE A 110 14.87 0.57 -16.26
N ASP A 111 13.99 0.99 -17.16
CA ASP A 111 14.16 2.23 -17.93
C ASP A 111 14.26 3.46 -17.00
N LYS A 112 13.40 3.50 -15.98
CA LYS A 112 13.46 4.54 -14.93
C LYS A 112 14.73 4.44 -14.09
N ARG A 113 15.19 3.24 -13.78
CA ARG A 113 16.43 3.00 -13.04
C ARG A 113 17.65 3.50 -13.84
N ARG A 114 17.66 3.27 -15.15
CA ARG A 114 18.70 3.71 -16.07
C ARG A 114 18.72 5.23 -16.25
N SER A 115 17.54 5.83 -16.45
CA SER A 115 17.41 7.28 -16.70
C SER A 115 17.49 8.15 -15.44
N LEU A 116 16.96 7.67 -14.31
CA LEU A 116 16.81 8.46 -13.07
C LEU A 116 17.66 7.94 -11.90
N GLY A 117 18.47 6.90 -12.11
CA GLY A 117 19.32 6.26 -11.10
C GLY A 117 18.62 5.16 -10.28
N LYS A 118 19.32 4.62 -9.28
CA LYS A 118 18.85 3.50 -8.43
C LYS A 118 17.98 3.96 -7.26
N THR A 119 18.45 4.98 -6.55
CA THR A 119 17.75 5.61 -5.43
C THR A 119 16.70 6.58 -5.92
N PHE A 120 15.56 6.66 -5.21
CA PHE A 120 14.71 7.82 -5.42
C PHE A 120 15.60 9.00 -5.04
N LYS A 121 16.02 9.84 -6.00
CA LYS A 121 16.58 11.13 -5.66
C LYS A 121 15.56 11.70 -4.70
N VAL A 122 15.93 11.81 -3.43
CA VAL A 122 15.18 12.62 -2.49
C VAL A 122 15.23 13.95 -3.21
N SER A 123 14.14 14.27 -3.92
CA SER A 123 13.79 15.64 -4.16
C SER A 123 13.61 16.12 -2.74
N VAL A 124 14.72 16.55 -2.13
CA VAL A 124 14.74 17.45 -1.00
C VAL A 124 13.74 18.46 -1.45
N ALA A 125 12.56 18.40 -0.80
CA ALA A 125 11.32 18.98 -1.25
C ALA A 125 11.63 20.20 -2.09
N ARG A 126 11.48 20.09 -3.42
CA ARG A 126 11.92 21.08 -4.41
C ARG A 126 11.68 22.46 -3.82
N ALA A 127 12.73 23.00 -3.20
CA ALA A 127 12.63 24.23 -2.45
C ALA A 127 12.49 25.26 -3.56
N GLN A 128 11.26 25.73 -3.76
CA GLN A 128 10.95 26.93 -4.50
C GLN A 128 11.68 27.03 -5.85
N GLN A 129 11.44 26.09 -6.76
CA GLN A 129 11.53 26.43 -8.18
C GLN A 129 10.19 27.06 -8.54
N PRO A 130 10.17 28.28 -9.13
CA PRO A 130 8.91 28.95 -9.47
C PRO A 130 8.11 27.99 -10.34
N THR A 131 6.92 27.65 -9.84
CA THR A 131 6.00 26.74 -10.52
C THR A 131 5.72 27.32 -11.90
N THR A 132 6.26 26.70 -12.94
CA THR A 132 5.87 27.01 -14.31
C THR A 132 4.34 26.92 -14.39
N ALA A 133 3.69 27.83 -15.11
CA ALA A 133 2.22 27.91 -15.18
C ALA A 133 1.55 26.55 -15.47
N HIS A 134 2.23 25.71 -16.26
CA HIS A 134 1.80 24.35 -16.56
C HIS A 134 1.81 23.40 -15.34
N SER A 135 2.76 23.56 -14.41
CA SER A 135 2.81 22.78 -13.16
C SER A 135 1.68 23.15 -12.22
N LEU A 136 1.34 24.45 -12.07
CA LEU A 136 0.19 24.89 -11.27
C LEU A 136 -1.13 24.35 -11.83
N LEU A 137 -1.28 24.44 -13.16
CA LEU A 137 -2.46 23.93 -13.83
C LEU A 137 -2.62 22.42 -13.63
N SER A 138 -1.54 21.64 -13.74
CA SER A 138 -1.58 20.20 -13.52
C SER A 138 -1.90 19.83 -12.06
N THR A 139 -1.31 20.53 -11.08
CA THR A 139 -1.62 20.31 -9.66
C THR A 139 -3.06 20.67 -9.33
N TYR A 140 -3.56 21.77 -9.88
CA TYR A 140 -4.96 22.19 -9.70
C TYR A 140 -5.91 21.16 -10.32
N GLN A 141 -5.66 20.72 -11.55
CA GLN A 141 -6.47 19.68 -12.20
C GLN A 141 -6.48 18.38 -11.39
N ASN A 142 -5.35 17.97 -10.81
CA ASN A 142 -5.28 16.78 -9.98
C ASN A 142 -6.08 16.94 -8.69
N GLU A 143 -6.01 18.09 -8.03
CA GLU A 143 -6.79 18.35 -6.82
C GLU A 143 -8.29 18.43 -7.13
N VAL A 144 -8.69 19.07 -8.23
CA VAL A 144 -10.08 19.08 -8.70
C VAL A 144 -10.59 17.67 -8.98
N ARG A 145 -9.81 16.82 -9.68
CA ARG A 145 -10.18 15.41 -9.90
C ARG A 145 -10.35 14.66 -8.58
N ARG A 146 -9.45 14.87 -7.62
CA ARG A 146 -9.52 14.25 -6.29
C ARG A 146 -10.78 14.68 -5.54
N GLN A 147 -11.11 15.96 -5.56
CA GLN A 147 -12.33 16.49 -4.94
C GLN A 147 -13.59 15.94 -5.63
N GLN A 148 -13.63 15.90 -6.97
CA GLN A 148 -14.73 15.30 -7.71
C GLN A 148 -14.92 13.81 -7.37
N HIS A 149 -13.83 13.05 -7.25
CA HIS A 149 -13.91 11.65 -6.83
C HIS A 149 -14.41 11.51 -5.39
N MET A 150 -13.98 12.38 -4.48
CA MET A 150 -14.44 12.39 -3.09
C MET A 150 -15.95 12.65 -3.01
N ILE A 151 -16.44 13.65 -3.74
CA ILE A 151 -17.88 13.97 -3.81
C ILE A 151 -18.67 12.80 -4.39
N LYS A 152 -18.22 12.19 -5.49
CA LYS A 152 -18.88 11.02 -6.08
C LYS A 152 -18.95 9.85 -5.11
N ARG A 153 -17.87 9.59 -4.36
CA ARG A 153 -17.86 8.52 -3.34
C ARG A 153 -18.80 8.84 -2.18
N ALA A 154 -18.86 10.10 -1.74
CA ALA A 154 -19.77 10.54 -0.70
C ALA A 154 -21.23 10.32 -1.14
N ASN A 155 -21.62 10.77 -2.33
CA ASN A 155 -22.97 10.60 -2.85
C ASN A 155 -23.39 9.12 -2.96
N VAL A 156 -22.50 8.24 -3.44
CA VAL A 156 -22.78 6.79 -3.51
C VAL A 156 -22.96 6.21 -2.11
N SER A 157 -22.16 6.66 -1.14
CA SER A 157 -22.24 6.16 0.23
C SER A 157 -23.51 6.66 0.92
N GLU A 158 -23.90 7.91 0.69
CA GLU A 158 -25.14 8.52 1.17
C GLU A 158 -26.37 7.80 0.60
N HIS A 159 -26.43 7.58 -0.71
CA HIS A 159 -27.54 6.85 -1.34
C HIS A 159 -27.67 5.42 -0.79
N ARG A 160 -26.56 4.72 -0.58
CA ARG A 160 -26.57 3.37 0.02
C ARG A 160 -27.05 3.41 1.47
N LEU A 161 -26.58 4.39 2.25
CA LEU A 161 -26.99 4.55 3.64
C LEU A 161 -28.49 4.85 3.73
N LEU A 162 -29.00 5.77 2.91
CA LEU A 162 -30.43 6.09 2.83
C LEU A 162 -31.27 4.87 2.45
N PHE A 163 -30.80 4.05 1.51
CA PHE A 163 -31.47 2.82 1.13
C PHE A 163 -31.53 1.83 2.31
N ILE A 164 -30.40 1.58 2.96
CA ILE A 164 -30.31 0.66 4.11
C ILE A 164 -31.19 1.13 5.27
N THR A 165 -31.10 2.40 5.66
CA THR A 165 -31.90 2.93 6.78
C THR A 165 -33.39 2.92 6.47
N SER A 166 -33.79 3.18 5.22
CA SER A 166 -35.20 3.09 4.80
C SER A 166 -35.70 1.66 4.81
N ALA A 167 -34.91 0.70 4.31
CA ALA A 167 -35.24 -0.71 4.33
C ALA A 167 -35.38 -1.24 5.76
N LEU A 168 -34.42 -0.92 6.64
CA LEU A 168 -34.46 -1.31 8.06
C LEU A 168 -35.66 -0.68 8.77
N ARG A 169 -35.96 0.60 8.52
CA ARG A 169 -37.14 1.26 9.09
C ARG A 169 -38.45 0.57 8.67
N ASN A 170 -38.53 0.08 7.43
CA ASN A 170 -39.70 -0.67 6.98
C ASN A 170 -39.75 -2.08 7.58
N LEU A 171 -38.62 -2.78 7.66
CA LEU A 171 -38.54 -4.11 8.26
C LEU A 171 -38.88 -4.10 9.76
N PHE A 172 -38.42 -3.10 10.51
CA PHE A 172 -38.74 -2.98 11.94
C PHE A 172 -40.20 -2.59 12.24
N LYS A 173 -40.99 -2.16 11.24
CA LYS A 173 -42.44 -2.02 11.40
C LYS A 173 -43.17 -3.36 11.41
N ASP A 174 -42.54 -4.43 10.91
CA ASP A 174 -43.12 -5.77 10.89
C ASP A 174 -42.88 -6.49 12.24
N SER A 175 -43.97 -6.79 12.94
CA SER A 175 -43.94 -7.48 14.23
C SER A 175 -43.46 -8.93 14.12
N HIS A 176 -43.71 -9.61 12.99
CA HIS A 176 -43.22 -10.97 12.75
C HIS A 176 -41.70 -10.96 12.58
N PHE A 177 -41.17 -10.01 11.81
CA PHE A 177 -39.73 -9.84 11.63
C PHE A 177 -39.02 -9.58 12.97
N CYS A 178 -39.53 -8.66 13.79
CA CYS A 178 -38.98 -8.37 15.12
C CYS A 178 -39.04 -9.58 16.06
N THR A 179 -40.09 -10.40 15.97
CA THR A 179 -40.23 -11.62 16.78
C THR A 179 -39.20 -12.67 16.37
N LEU A 180 -38.99 -12.85 15.05
CA LEU A 180 -37.97 -13.76 14.52
C LEU A 180 -36.56 -13.35 14.96
N LEU A 181 -36.22 -12.05 14.87
CA LEU A 181 -34.91 -11.55 15.31
C LEU A 181 -34.64 -11.86 16.80
N ARG A 182 -35.65 -11.72 17.67
CA ARG A 182 -35.51 -12.07 19.09
C ARG A 182 -35.31 -13.57 19.31
N ALA A 183 -36.02 -14.42 18.56
CA ALA A 183 -35.85 -15.87 18.62
C ALA A 183 -34.45 -16.31 18.18
N GLU A 184 -33.87 -15.62 17.19
CA GLU A 184 -32.50 -15.84 16.67
C GLU A 184 -31.41 -15.13 17.50
N GLY A 185 -31.76 -14.47 18.61
CA GLY A 185 -30.79 -13.82 19.50
C GLY A 185 -30.22 -12.49 18.99
N ILE A 186 -30.80 -11.89 17.94
CA ILE A 186 -30.39 -10.59 17.41
C ILE A 186 -31.25 -9.50 18.07
N GLN A 187 -30.72 -8.89 19.13
CA GLN A 187 -31.47 -7.93 19.96
C GLN A 187 -30.99 -6.48 19.80
N ASP A 188 -29.81 -6.27 19.22
CA ASP A 188 -29.16 -4.96 19.17
C ASP A 188 -28.86 -4.51 17.74
N VAL A 189 -28.85 -3.19 17.54
CA VAL A 189 -28.48 -2.52 16.29
C VAL A 189 -27.31 -1.58 16.59
N PRO A 190 -26.30 -1.45 15.69
CA PRO A 190 -25.22 -0.50 15.88
C PRO A 190 -25.73 0.94 16.07
N THR A 191 -25.20 1.64 17.07
CA THR A 191 -25.60 3.01 17.45
C THR A 191 -25.72 3.98 16.25
N PRO A 192 -24.74 4.06 15.32
CA PRO A 192 -24.82 4.99 14.19
C PRO A 192 -25.98 4.72 13.22
N LEU A 193 -26.48 3.48 13.18
CA LEU A 193 -27.66 3.10 12.40
C LEU A 193 -28.94 3.34 13.19
N SER A 194 -28.93 3.04 14.50
CA SER A 194 -30.05 3.32 15.41
C SER A 194 -30.45 4.80 15.36
N ASP A 195 -29.48 5.70 15.53
CA ASP A 195 -29.67 7.16 15.50
C ASP A 195 -30.39 7.60 14.21
N LYS A 196 -29.95 7.06 13.06
CA LYS A 196 -30.51 7.37 11.74
C LYS A 196 -31.87 6.73 11.46
N ILE A 197 -32.18 5.61 12.09
CA ILE A 197 -33.48 4.93 11.93
C ILE A 197 -34.54 5.61 12.80
N HIS A 198 -34.19 5.91 14.05
CA HIS A 198 -35.08 6.49 15.06
C HIS A 198 -35.17 8.03 15.02
N GLY A 199 -34.30 8.69 14.26
CA GLY A 199 -34.41 10.13 13.98
C GLY A 199 -33.65 11.03 14.95
N GLU A 200 -32.68 10.50 15.69
CA GLU A 200 -31.78 11.28 16.54
C GLU A 200 -30.47 11.61 15.80
N ALA A 201 -30.57 12.40 14.71
CA ALA A 201 -29.52 13.23 14.06
C ALA A 201 -29.78 13.40 12.55
#